data_AF-N4WYL0-F1
#
_entry.id   AF-N4WYL0-F1
#
_cell.length_a   1.000
_cell.length_b   1.000
_cell.length_c   1.000
_cell.angle_alpha   90.00
_cell.angle_beta   90.00
_cell.angle_gamma   90.00
#
_symmetry.space_group_name_H-M   'P 1'
#
loop_
_entity.id
_entity.type
_entity.pdbx_description
1 polymer ?
#
loop_
_entity_poly.entity_id
_entity_poly.type
_entity_poly.pdbx_seq_one_letter_code
_entity_poly.pdbx_strand_id
1 'polypeptide(L)'
;MTTIYRITDKTLAILPKRDVHVRTEIIEMEQEIDHTSAPFQIIKENCIHYGANYEGRKKSVQHHLDFHQKTPIPMAVSKGLYAIPTESPHNYDCSWLFFHGIKDTFLQPDGLPAVRLINERILNIDISLYTLQTQYDRAGMCKVVFEQLDE
;
A
#
# COMPACT_ATOMS: atom_id res chain seq x y z
N MET A 1 20.69 15.87 -1.33
CA MET A 1 19.67 15.64 -0.29
C MET A 1 18.60 14.79 -0.92
N THR A 2 18.32 13.59 -0.41
CA THR A 2 17.21 12.77 -0.94
C THR A 2 15.92 13.41 -0.44
N THR A 3 15.13 13.95 -1.35
CA THR A 3 13.83 14.56 -1.03
C THR A 3 12.89 13.46 -0.55
N ILE A 4 12.22 13.64 0.58
CA ILE A 4 11.26 12.67 1.10
C ILE A 4 10.01 12.71 0.23
N TYR A 5 9.61 11.57 -0.35
CA TYR A 5 8.33 11.47 -1.03
C TYR A 5 7.15 11.55 -0.04
N ARG A 6 6.13 12.32 -0.39
CA ARG A 6 4.90 12.49 0.42
C ARG A 6 3.75 11.76 -0.25
N ILE A 7 3.26 10.72 0.42
CA ILE A 7 2.07 10.00 0.00
C ILE A 7 0.87 10.94 0.10
N THR A 8 -0.02 10.90 -0.88
CA THR A 8 -1.26 11.68 -0.90
C THR A 8 -2.41 10.82 -1.43
N ASP A 9 -3.59 11.40 -1.58
CA ASP A 9 -4.75 10.83 -2.27
C ASP A 9 -4.52 10.61 -3.78
N LYS A 10 -3.42 11.13 -4.32
CA LYS A 10 -2.99 10.83 -5.70
C LYS A 10 -2.11 9.59 -5.80
N THR A 11 -1.55 9.09 -4.69
CA THR A 11 -0.63 7.95 -4.68
C THR A 11 -1.42 6.64 -4.75
N LEU A 12 -1.29 5.90 -5.85
CA LEU A 12 -2.07 4.68 -6.10
C LEU A 12 -1.30 3.41 -5.73
N ALA A 13 0.02 3.39 -5.97
CA ALA A 13 0.89 2.27 -5.63
C ALA A 13 2.36 2.70 -5.44
N ILE A 14 3.10 1.91 -4.69
CA ILE A 14 4.55 2.02 -4.49
C ILE A 14 5.16 0.64 -4.71
N LEU A 15 5.98 0.51 -5.74
CA LEU A 15 6.51 -0.76 -6.24
C LEU A 15 8.03 -0.80 -6.04
N PRO A 16 8.61 -1.92 -5.59
CA PRO A 16 10.05 -2.08 -5.57
C PRO A 16 10.61 -2.15 -6.99
N LYS A 17 11.73 -1.46 -7.24
CA LYS A 17 12.52 -1.58 -8.47
C LYS A 17 13.83 -2.30 -8.19
N ARG A 18 14.26 -3.17 -9.10
CA ARG A 18 15.59 -3.80 -9.08
C ARG A 18 16.55 -3.01 -9.98
N ASP A 19 16.78 -1.74 -9.64
CA ASP A 19 17.73 -0.86 -10.32
C ASP A 19 18.85 -0.44 -9.35
N VAL A 20 20.03 -0.14 -9.89
CA VAL A 20 21.23 0.18 -9.10
C VAL A 20 21.10 1.53 -8.38
N HIS A 21 20.36 2.47 -8.96
CA HIS A 21 20.19 3.83 -8.46
C HIS A 21 18.78 4.10 -7.95
N VAL A 22 17.78 3.43 -8.52
CA VAL A 22 16.36 3.56 -8.18
C VAL A 22 15.88 2.30 -7.45
N ARG A 23 15.26 2.49 -6.27
CA ARG A 23 14.76 1.37 -5.46
C ARG A 23 13.24 1.24 -5.49
N THR A 24 12.56 2.28 -5.93
CA THR A 24 11.10 2.36 -5.89
C THR A 24 10.58 3.08 -7.12
N GLU A 25 9.50 2.56 -7.68
CA GLU A 25 8.62 3.26 -8.61
C GLU A 25 7.32 3.59 -7.90
N ILE A 26 6.89 4.85 -7.98
CA ILE A 26 5.66 5.33 -7.36
C ILE A 26 4.67 5.64 -8.47
N ILE A 27 3.49 5.05 -8.38
CA ILE A 27 2.41 5.27 -9.33
C ILE A 27 1.44 6.27 -8.72
N GLU A 28 1.36 7.45 -9.32
CA GLU A 28 0.31 8.42 -9.03
C GLU A 28 -0.78 8.38 -10.10
N MET A 29 -1.86 9.13 -9.85
CA MET A 29 -2.97 9.25 -10.79
C MET A 29 -2.53 9.68 -12.20
N GLU A 30 -1.62 10.66 -12.29
CA GLU A 30 -1.25 11.32 -13.55
C GLU A 30 0.21 11.10 -13.96
N GLN A 31 1.04 10.53 -13.07
CA GLN A 31 2.47 10.41 -13.30
C GLN A 31 3.10 9.22 -12.59
N GLU A 32 4.33 8.92 -12.98
CA GLU A 32 5.17 7.91 -12.37
C GLU A 32 6.45 8.56 -11.88
N ILE A 33 6.87 8.20 -10.67
CA ILE A 33 8.01 8.84 -10.01
C ILE A 33 8.99 7.75 -9.57
N ASP A 34 10.22 7.86 -10.03
CA ASP A 34 11.32 7.04 -9.54
C ASP A 34 11.93 7.63 -8.27
N HIS A 35 12.19 6.76 -7.29
CA HIS A 35 12.70 7.17 -5.99
C HIS A 35 13.79 6.24 -5.46
N THR A 36 14.77 6.83 -4.78
CA THR A 36 15.97 6.11 -4.30
C THR A 36 15.77 5.42 -2.96
N SER A 37 14.77 5.82 -2.18
CA SER A 37 14.41 5.14 -0.92
C SER A 37 13.59 3.88 -1.19
N ALA A 38 13.77 2.85 -0.36
CA ALA A 38 12.98 1.62 -0.45
C ALA A 38 11.50 1.85 -0.12
N PRO A 39 10.56 1.03 -0.65
CA PRO A 39 9.13 1.21 -0.43
C PRO A 39 8.75 1.29 1.05
N PHE A 40 9.27 0.35 1.87
CA PHE A 40 8.96 0.34 3.29
C PHE A 40 9.51 1.56 4.05
N GLN A 41 10.60 2.16 3.59
CA GLN A 41 11.11 3.40 4.20
C GLN A 41 10.18 4.57 3.92
N ILE A 42 9.67 4.69 2.69
CA ILE A 42 8.68 5.71 2.31
C ILE A 42 7.41 5.57 3.18
N ILE A 43 6.93 4.33 3.38
CA ILE A 43 5.77 4.06 4.23
C ILE A 43 6.02 4.48 5.68
N LYS A 44 7.16 4.10 6.27
CA LYS A 44 7.51 4.47 7.67
C LYS A 44 7.59 5.99 7.85
N GLU A 45 8.24 6.69 6.93
CA GLU A 45 8.38 8.14 6.99
C GLU A 45 7.03 8.86 6.86
N ASN A 46 6.14 8.37 6.00
CA ASN A 46 4.82 8.95 5.87
C ASN A 46 3.91 8.62 7.05
N CYS A 47 4.04 7.44 7.68
CA CYS A 47 3.35 7.16 8.95
C CYS A 47 3.66 8.25 9.99
N ILE A 48 4.96 8.55 10.21
CA ILE A 48 5.41 9.61 11.12
C ILE A 48 4.86 10.97 10.71
N HIS A 49 4.89 11.30 9.41
CA HIS A 49 4.34 12.55 8.88
C HIS A 49 2.87 12.74 9.25
N TYR A 50 2.08 11.66 9.21
CA TYR A 50 0.68 11.65 9.62
C TYR A 50 0.46 11.42 11.13
N GLY A 51 1.49 11.61 11.95
CA GLY A 51 1.35 11.74 13.41
C GLY A 51 1.57 10.46 14.22
N ALA A 52 1.92 9.32 13.60
CA ALA A 52 2.18 8.08 14.36
C ALA A 52 3.09 7.11 13.59
N ASN A 53 4.00 6.43 14.28
CA ASN A 53 4.91 5.49 13.63
C ASN A 53 4.19 4.24 13.07
N TYR A 54 4.86 3.54 12.17
CA TYR A 54 4.35 2.32 11.53
C TYR A 54 3.95 1.23 12.54
N GLU A 55 4.79 0.96 13.55
CA GLU A 55 4.54 -0.13 14.51
C GLU A 55 3.31 0.14 15.39
N GLY A 56 3.08 1.40 15.78
CA GLY A 56 1.90 1.80 16.54
C GLY A 56 0.62 1.61 15.74
N ARG A 57 0.63 2.02 14.46
CA ARG A 57 -0.51 1.81 13.55
C ARG A 57 -0.79 0.33 13.34
N LYS A 58 0.25 -0.46 13.05
CA LYS A 58 0.15 -1.92 12.90
C LYS A 58 -0.42 -2.58 14.16
N LYS A 59 0.08 -2.20 15.34
CA LYS A 59 -0.40 -2.73 16.63
C LYS A 59 -1.87 -2.38 16.89
N SER A 60 -2.30 -1.17 16.52
CA SER A 60 -3.71 -0.77 16.62
C SER A 60 -4.61 -1.63 15.73
N VAL A 61 -4.22 -1.85 14.47
CA VAL A 61 -4.99 -2.73 13.57
C VAL A 61 -5.04 -4.17 14.11
N GLN A 62 -3.92 -4.69 14.61
CA GLN A 62 -3.87 -6.01 15.26
C GLN A 62 -4.80 -6.10 16.48
N HIS A 63 -4.88 -5.03 17.28
CA HIS A 63 -5.75 -4.99 18.44
C HIS A 63 -7.24 -5.03 18.06
N HIS A 64 -7.65 -4.30 17.02
CA HIS A 64 -9.06 -4.20 16.64
C HIS A 64 -9.54 -5.31 15.71
N LEU A 65 -8.66 -5.87 14.88
CA LEU A 65 -9.02 -6.78 13.77
C LEU A 65 -8.27 -8.12 13.78
N ASP A 66 -7.36 -8.35 14.72
CA ASP A 66 -6.57 -9.60 14.83
C ASP A 66 -5.74 -9.95 13.57
N PHE A 67 -5.41 -8.94 12.76
CA PHE A 67 -4.62 -9.11 11.53
C PHE A 67 -3.12 -9.08 11.82
N HIS A 68 -2.52 -10.24 12.10
CA HIS A 68 -1.10 -10.33 12.48
C HIS A 68 -0.10 -10.29 11.30
N GLN A 69 -0.52 -10.72 10.11
CA GLN A 69 0.32 -10.81 8.93
C GLN A 69 -0.18 -9.90 7.81
N LYS A 70 0.77 -9.25 7.11
CA LYS A 70 0.50 -8.33 5.99
C LYS A 70 -0.56 -7.27 6.37
N THR A 71 -0.47 -6.81 7.61
CA THR A 71 -1.45 -5.91 8.22
C THR A 71 -1.59 -4.62 7.39
N PRO A 72 -2.80 -4.24 6.95
CA PRO A 72 -3.02 -2.95 6.29
C PRO A 72 -2.71 -1.82 7.27
N ILE A 73 -2.27 -0.67 6.75
CA ILE A 73 -1.83 0.47 7.57
C ILE A 73 -2.75 1.66 7.31
N PRO A 74 -3.61 2.03 8.28
CA PRO A 74 -4.39 3.27 8.23
C PRO A 74 -3.44 4.45 8.45
N MET A 75 -2.91 4.97 7.35
CA MET A 75 -1.88 6.01 7.37
C MET A 75 -2.47 7.38 7.69
N ALA A 76 -3.59 7.72 7.07
CA ALA A 76 -4.37 8.91 7.39
C ALA A 76 -5.86 8.64 7.11
N VAL A 77 -6.59 8.26 8.16
CA VAL A 77 -8.01 7.87 8.11
C VAL A 77 -8.87 9.01 7.55
N SER A 78 -8.71 10.22 8.08
CA SER A 78 -9.38 11.44 7.60
C SER A 78 -9.12 11.80 6.13
N LYS A 79 -8.12 11.17 5.48
CA LYS A 79 -7.79 11.33 4.06
C LYS A 79 -8.09 10.09 3.23
N GLY A 80 -8.67 9.04 3.82
CA GLY A 80 -8.89 7.76 3.14
C GLY A 80 -7.61 7.00 2.75
N LEU A 81 -6.48 7.28 3.41
CA LEU A 81 -5.18 6.68 3.07
C LEU A 81 -4.95 5.39 3.87
N TYR A 82 -5.23 4.26 3.23
CA TYR A 82 -4.96 2.92 3.74
C TYR A 82 -3.97 2.22 2.82
N ALA A 83 -2.78 1.93 3.34
CA ALA A 83 -1.71 1.27 2.60
C ALA A 83 -1.78 -0.26 2.82
N ILE A 84 -1.67 -1.02 1.75
CA ILE A 84 -1.88 -2.46 1.69
C ILE A 84 -0.56 -3.12 1.25
N PRO A 85 0.13 -3.86 2.11
CA PRO A 85 1.33 -4.58 1.70
C PRO A 85 0.96 -5.87 0.95
N THR A 86 1.62 -6.13 -0.17
CA THR A 86 1.42 -7.39 -0.95
C THR A 86 2.12 -8.57 -0.28
N GLU A 87 3.26 -8.30 0.37
CA GLU A 87 4.10 -9.27 1.06
C GLU A 87 4.46 -8.79 2.47
N SER A 88 5.35 -9.52 3.17
CA SER A 88 5.96 -8.98 4.38
C SER A 88 6.65 -7.63 4.06
N PRO A 89 6.44 -6.56 4.83
CA PRO A 89 7.12 -5.26 4.66
C PRO A 89 8.66 -5.31 4.62
N HIS A 90 9.23 -6.37 5.18
CA HIS A 90 10.68 -6.60 5.19
C HIS A 90 11.18 -7.36 3.96
N ASN A 91 10.27 -7.92 3.16
CA ASN A 91 10.59 -8.50 1.86
C ASN A 91 10.91 -7.37 0.88
N TYR A 92 12.00 -7.53 0.13
CA TYR A 92 12.40 -6.59 -0.91
C TYR A 92 11.31 -6.40 -1.96
N ASP A 93 10.64 -7.50 -2.35
CA ASP A 93 9.62 -7.52 -3.39
C ASP A 93 8.23 -7.07 -2.86
N CYS A 94 8.15 -6.54 -1.64
CA CYS A 94 6.90 -6.01 -1.10
C CYS A 94 6.51 -4.70 -1.77
N SER A 95 5.43 -4.76 -2.55
CA SER A 95 4.71 -3.61 -3.06
C SER A 95 3.71 -3.11 -2.02
N TRP A 96 3.35 -1.83 -2.14
CA TRP A 96 2.29 -1.20 -1.36
C TRP A 96 1.24 -0.65 -2.30
N LEU A 97 0.01 -1.11 -2.15
CA LEU A 97 -1.14 -0.61 -2.89
C LEU A 97 -1.96 0.30 -1.97
N PHE A 98 -2.60 1.32 -2.51
CA PHE A 98 -3.49 2.17 -1.72
C PHE A 98 -4.93 1.78 -1.99
N PHE A 99 -5.70 1.58 -0.92
CA PHE A 99 -7.08 1.08 -1.00
C PHE A 99 -7.94 1.91 -1.97
N HIS A 100 -7.86 3.23 -1.90
CA HIS A 100 -8.62 4.14 -2.78
C HIS A 100 -8.19 4.07 -4.25
N GLY A 101 -6.97 3.58 -4.53
CA GLY A 101 -6.40 3.53 -5.86
C GLY A 101 -6.69 2.22 -6.61
N ILE A 102 -7.24 1.21 -5.94
CA ILE A 102 -7.57 -0.08 -6.54
C ILE A 102 -8.99 -0.01 -7.13
N LYS A 103 -9.10 -0.36 -8.41
CA LYS A 103 -10.39 -0.48 -9.12
C LYS A 103 -10.92 -1.91 -9.07
N ASP A 104 -10.09 -2.89 -9.43
CA ASP A 104 -10.43 -4.32 -9.35
C ASP A 104 -9.17 -5.20 -9.24
N THR A 105 -9.38 -6.47 -8.89
CA THR A 105 -8.34 -7.51 -8.85
C THR A 105 -8.83 -8.71 -9.65
N PHE A 106 -7.98 -9.26 -10.52
CA PHE A 106 -8.40 -10.28 -11.49
C PHE A 106 -7.23 -11.18 -11.92
N LEU A 107 -7.55 -12.29 -12.60
CA LEU A 107 -6.57 -13.09 -13.34
C LEU A 107 -6.51 -12.59 -14.78
N GLN A 108 -5.31 -12.36 -15.29
CA GLN A 108 -5.07 -12.10 -16.70
C GLN A 108 -5.32 -13.35 -17.56
N PRO A 109 -5.39 -13.22 -18.90
CA PRO A 109 -5.59 -14.37 -19.80
C PRO A 109 -4.50 -15.45 -19.67
N ASP A 110 -3.30 -15.09 -19.23
CA ASP A 110 -2.18 -16.02 -18.96
C ASP A 110 -2.27 -16.67 -17.56
N GLY A 111 -3.29 -16.34 -16.78
CA GLY A 111 -3.50 -16.85 -15.42
C GLY A 111 -2.73 -16.10 -14.34
N LEU A 112 -2.03 -15.01 -14.67
CA LEU A 112 -1.28 -14.23 -13.68
C LEU A 112 -2.19 -13.24 -12.93
N PRO A 113 -2.08 -13.17 -11.58
CA PRO A 113 -2.82 -12.19 -10.79
C PRO A 113 -2.41 -10.75 -11.09
N ALA A 114 -3.42 -9.88 -11.18
CA ALA A 114 -3.22 -8.47 -11.47
C ALA A 114 -4.17 -7.58 -10.67
N VAL A 115 -3.74 -6.32 -10.51
CA VAL A 115 -4.52 -5.22 -9.95
C VAL A 115 -4.77 -4.22 -11.05
N ARG A 116 -6.02 -3.82 -11.27
CA ARG A 116 -6.34 -2.63 -12.04
C ARG A 116 -6.43 -1.44 -11.09
N LEU A 117 -5.67 -0.40 -11.37
CA LEU A 117 -5.76 0.87 -10.66
C LEU A 117 -6.88 1.74 -11.24
N ILE A 118 -7.30 2.76 -10.49
CA ILE A 118 -8.34 3.72 -10.91
C ILE A 118 -7.94 4.56 -12.14
N ASN A 119 -6.65 4.62 -12.48
CA ASN A 119 -6.15 5.23 -13.72
C ASN A 119 -6.04 4.21 -14.88
N GLU A 120 -6.74 3.08 -14.78
CA GLU A 120 -6.75 1.94 -15.72
C GLU A 120 -5.41 1.20 -15.89
N ARG A 121 -4.34 1.61 -15.18
CA ARG A 121 -3.09 0.87 -15.22
C ARG A 121 -3.25 -0.50 -14.59
N ILE A 122 -2.67 -1.51 -15.23
CA ILE A 122 -2.64 -2.88 -14.74
C ILE A 122 -1.27 -3.14 -14.14
N LEU A 123 -1.24 -3.60 -12.89
CA LEU A 123 -0.04 -4.00 -12.17
C LEU A 123 -0.04 -5.52 -12.00
N ASN A 124 1.05 -6.15 -12.43
CA ASN A 124 1.31 -7.57 -12.17
C ASN A 124 1.90 -7.69 -10.77
N ILE A 125 1.25 -8.44 -9.89
CA ILE A 125 1.73 -8.67 -8.53
C ILE A 125 2.04 -10.15 -8.38
N ASP A 126 3.26 -10.46 -7.92
CA ASP A 126 3.75 -11.84 -7.76
C ASP A 126 3.20 -12.52 -6.50
N ILE A 127 1.87 -12.50 -6.35
CA ILE A 127 1.12 -13.19 -5.29
C ILE A 127 -0.16 -13.78 -5.88
N SER A 128 -0.73 -14.81 -5.26
CA SER A 128 -2.01 -15.37 -5.72
C SER A 128 -3.15 -14.34 -5.70
N LEU A 129 -4.12 -14.47 -6.61
CA LEU A 129 -5.33 -13.62 -6.61
C LEU A 129 -6.08 -13.72 -5.27
N TYR A 130 -6.14 -14.89 -4.67
CA TYR A 130 -6.73 -15.09 -3.34
C TYR A 130 -6.04 -14.24 -2.27
N THR A 131 -4.70 -14.23 -2.25
CA THR A 131 -3.93 -13.40 -1.32
C THR A 131 -4.23 -11.92 -1.55
N LEU A 132 -4.26 -11.49 -2.81
CA LEU A 132 -4.52 -10.10 -3.18
C LEU A 132 -5.91 -9.63 -2.75
N GLN A 133 -6.95 -10.43 -3.04
CA GLN A 133 -8.33 -10.19 -2.60
C GLN A 133 -8.42 -10.14 -1.07
N THR A 134 -7.78 -11.08 -0.38
CA THR A 134 -7.73 -11.09 1.09
C THR A 134 -7.12 -9.79 1.65
N GLN A 135 -6.05 -9.27 1.05
CA GLN A 135 -5.46 -8.01 1.52
C GLN A 135 -6.36 -6.81 1.25
N TYR A 136 -7.06 -6.79 0.10
CA TYR A 136 -8.05 -5.76 -0.23
C TYR A 136 -9.22 -5.77 0.76
N ASP A 137 -9.80 -6.94 1.04
CA ASP A 137 -10.92 -7.08 1.97
C ASP A 137 -10.53 -6.68 3.40
N ARG A 138 -9.34 -7.09 3.86
CA ARG A 138 -8.79 -6.67 5.16
C ARG A 138 -8.62 -5.15 5.25
N ALA A 139 -8.18 -4.51 4.18
CA ALA A 139 -8.09 -3.06 4.13
C ALA A 139 -9.47 -2.39 4.16
N GLY A 140 -10.49 -2.99 3.51
CA GLY A 140 -11.88 -2.55 3.62
C GLY A 140 -12.42 -2.64 5.05
N MET A 141 -12.17 -3.75 5.75
CA MET A 141 -12.52 -3.91 7.18
C MET A 141 -11.78 -2.88 8.05
N CYS A 142 -10.49 -2.65 7.78
CA CYS A 142 -9.70 -1.62 8.43
C CYS A 142 -10.31 -0.23 8.23
N LYS A 143 -10.75 0.10 7.02
CA LYS A 143 -11.40 1.37 6.73
C LYS A 143 -12.66 1.57 7.57
N VAL A 144 -13.57 0.60 7.56
CA VAL A 144 -14.84 0.67 8.30
C VAL A 144 -14.60 0.87 9.80
N VAL A 145 -13.72 0.08 10.41
CA VAL A 145 -13.45 0.17 11.85
C VAL A 145 -12.81 1.50 12.23
N PHE A 146 -11.80 1.95 11.49
CA PHE A 146 -11.06 3.15 11.86
C PHE A 146 -11.82 4.44 11.58
N GLU A 147 -12.71 4.48 10.58
CA GLU A 147 -13.60 5.62 10.37
C GLU A 147 -14.58 5.79 11.53
N GLN A 148 -15.08 4.69 12.12
CA GLN A 148 -15.97 4.74 13.29
C GLN A 148 -15.25 5.19 14.58
N LEU A 149 -13.92 5.07 14.64
CA LEU A 149 -13.13 5.52 15.80
C LEU A 149 -12.76 7.01 15.73
N ASP A 150 -12.82 7.60 14.53
CA ASP A 150 -12.51 9.02 14.28
C ASP A 150 -13.77 9.92 14.42
N GLU A 151 -14.96 9.33 14.61
CA GLU A 151 -16.23 10.01 14.94
C GLU A 151 -16.36 10.37 16.43
#